data_AF-A0A9E1WXW1-F1
#
_entry.id   AF-A0A9E1WXW1-F1
#
_cell.length_a   1.000
_cell.length_b   1.000
_cell.length_c   1.000
_cell.angle_alpha   90.00
_cell.angle_beta   90.00
_cell.angle_gamma   90.00
#
_symmetry.space_group_name_H-M   'P 1'
#
loop_
_entity.id
_entity.type
_entity.pdbx_description
1 polymer ?
#
loop_
_entity_poly.entity_id
_entity_poly.type
_entity_poly.pdbx_seq_one_letter_code
_entity_poly.pdbx_strand_id
1 'polypeptide(L)'
;MLQSTLSSVSDLALLNGANLLAIGDGSLSTWELIQFRDAELIAPDRYLLSHRLRGQLGSDGLVPDVWPVGSWCVLMNGVPSQIDMQRNLRRIAQTYRIGPARRSYDDLSYEEFIHAFDGNGLRPYAPAHLKVAADADGLRFDYIRRTRIDGDSWDLAEVPLGEESEAYTVTVTQSNQLLREVTVTEPNWTYTATKRLEDGVSGIFEVSVAQNSARFGPGLYATVTINA
;
A
#
# COMPACT_ATOMS: atom_id res chain seq x y z
N MET A 1 5.85 -13.04 24.06
CA MET A 1 6.26 -13.10 22.64
C MET A 1 6.11 -14.54 22.16
N LEU A 2 5.36 -14.77 21.09
CA LEU A 2 5.44 -16.05 20.38
C LEU A 2 6.79 -16.08 19.66
N GLN A 3 7.76 -16.83 20.20
CA GLN A 3 9.03 -17.08 19.54
C GLN A 3 8.79 -18.09 18.42
N SER A 4 8.81 -17.62 17.17
CA SER A 4 8.84 -18.50 16.00
C SER A 4 10.24 -18.45 15.41
N THR A 5 10.88 -19.61 15.31
CA THR A 5 12.14 -19.76 14.58
C THR A 5 11.90 -19.40 13.11
N LEU A 6 12.76 -18.57 12.52
CA LEU A 6 12.71 -18.25 11.08
C LEU A 6 13.60 -19.24 10.33
N SER A 7 13.19 -19.60 9.12
CA SER A 7 13.88 -20.59 8.29
C SER A 7 13.92 -20.19 6.82
N SER A 8 14.99 -20.56 6.14
CA SER A 8 15.12 -20.34 4.71
C SER A 8 14.15 -21.20 3.90
N VAL A 9 13.73 -20.72 2.73
CA VAL A 9 12.88 -21.42 1.76
C VAL A 9 13.55 -21.49 0.38
N SER A 10 13.03 -22.33 -0.51
CA SER A 10 13.50 -22.35 -1.91
C SER A 10 12.99 -21.12 -2.68
N ASP A 11 13.62 -20.80 -3.83
CA ASP A 11 13.14 -19.75 -4.73
C ASP A 11 11.70 -19.99 -5.17
N LEU A 12 11.35 -21.24 -5.50
CA LEU A 12 9.98 -21.59 -5.90
C LEU A 12 8.98 -21.37 -4.77
N ALA A 13 9.33 -21.75 -3.54
CA ALA A 13 8.47 -21.52 -2.38
C ALA A 13 8.29 -20.02 -2.10
N LEU A 14 9.36 -19.23 -2.22
CA LEU A 14 9.30 -17.78 -2.10
C LEU A 14 8.35 -17.17 -3.15
N LEU A 15 8.50 -17.56 -4.42
CA LEU A 15 7.63 -17.07 -5.50
C LEU A 15 6.16 -17.53 -5.35
N ASN A 16 5.92 -18.61 -4.62
CA ASN A 16 4.58 -19.11 -4.26
C ASN A 16 4.03 -18.51 -2.95
N GLY A 17 4.65 -17.49 -2.37
CA GLY A 17 4.09 -16.78 -1.21
C GLY A 17 4.66 -17.16 0.17
N ALA A 18 5.70 -18.00 0.23
CA ALA A 18 6.28 -18.42 1.50
C ALA A 18 7.07 -17.28 2.19
N ASN A 19 7.23 -17.40 3.52
CA ASN A 19 7.97 -16.44 4.34
C ASN A 19 7.45 -14.99 4.27
N LEU A 20 6.12 -14.82 4.20
CA LEU A 20 5.48 -13.51 4.29
C LEU A 20 5.65 -12.91 5.70
N LEU A 21 6.12 -11.67 5.77
CA LEU A 21 6.40 -10.90 6.98
C LEU A 21 5.81 -9.50 6.83
N ALA A 22 5.08 -9.05 7.85
CA ALA A 22 4.65 -7.66 7.94
C ALA A 22 5.67 -6.85 8.76
N ILE A 23 6.10 -5.70 8.24
CA ILE A 23 6.93 -4.72 8.95
C ILE A 23 6.14 -3.44 9.12
N GLY A 24 6.10 -2.89 10.34
CA GLY A 24 5.33 -1.69 10.64
C GLY A 24 5.86 -0.87 11.79
N ASP A 25 5.36 0.35 11.94
CA ASP A 25 5.67 1.24 13.07
C ASP A 25 4.73 1.01 14.28
N GLY A 26 3.79 0.07 14.16
CA GLY A 26 2.76 -0.20 15.17
C GLY A 26 1.48 0.63 15.00
N SER A 27 1.43 1.53 14.02
CA SER A 27 0.20 2.25 13.65
C SER A 27 -0.79 1.33 12.93
N LEU A 28 -2.03 1.81 12.71
CA LEU A 28 -3.08 1.00 12.07
C LEU A 28 -2.92 0.87 10.55
N SER A 29 -2.13 1.75 9.91
CA SER A 29 -2.14 1.91 8.44
C SER A 29 -0.77 1.79 7.78
N THR A 30 0.32 1.82 8.54
CA THR A 30 1.68 1.83 7.99
C THR A 30 2.33 0.45 8.16
N TRP A 31 2.02 -0.46 7.24
CA TRP A 31 2.57 -1.81 7.20
C TRP A 31 3.04 -2.17 5.79
N GLU A 32 4.29 -2.60 5.68
CA GLU A 32 4.83 -3.23 4.47
C GLU A 32 4.71 -4.75 4.60
N LEU A 33 4.27 -5.41 3.54
CA LEU A 33 4.38 -6.86 3.41
C LEU A 33 5.61 -7.19 2.58
N ILE A 34 6.50 -7.99 3.15
CA ILE A 34 7.69 -8.50 2.48
C ILE A 34 7.71 -10.03 2.52
N GLN A 35 8.45 -10.62 1.60
CA GLN A 35 8.87 -12.01 1.70
C GLN A 35 10.39 -12.09 1.77
N PHE A 36 10.94 -13.16 2.31
CA PHE A 36 12.39 -13.39 2.37
C PHE A 36 12.74 -14.85 2.07
N ARG A 37 13.81 -15.07 1.31
CA ARG A 37 14.27 -16.43 1.04
C ARG A 37 15.12 -16.98 2.17
N ASP A 38 16.15 -16.26 2.58
CA ASP A 38 17.13 -16.79 3.53
C ASP A 38 16.95 -16.17 4.91
N ALA A 39 17.10 -17.00 5.93
CA ALA A 39 17.13 -16.59 7.33
C ALA A 39 18.33 -17.24 8.03
N GLU A 40 19.31 -16.42 8.38
CA GLU A 40 20.51 -16.84 9.12
C GLU A 40 20.42 -16.38 10.57
N LEU A 41 20.47 -17.29 11.53
CA LEU A 41 20.52 -16.95 12.96
C LEU A 41 21.93 -16.48 13.31
N ILE A 42 22.12 -15.17 13.48
CA ILE A 42 23.43 -14.54 13.73
C ILE A 42 23.69 -14.26 15.21
N ALA A 43 22.66 -14.29 16.06
CA ALA A 43 22.74 -14.23 17.52
C ALA A 43 21.41 -14.73 18.12
N PRO A 44 21.30 -15.01 19.43
CA PRO A 44 20.03 -15.38 20.06
C PRO A 44 18.91 -14.38 19.70
N ASP A 45 17.80 -14.91 19.18
CA ASP A 45 16.63 -14.15 18.71
C ASP A 45 16.95 -13.07 17.65
N ARG A 46 18.05 -13.19 16.90
CA ARG A 46 18.46 -12.25 15.87
C ARG A 46 18.81 -12.95 14.56
N TYR A 47 18.08 -12.58 13.51
CA TYR A 47 18.26 -13.14 12.18
C TYR A 47 18.74 -12.08 11.19
N LEU A 48 19.62 -12.48 10.28
CA LEU A 48 19.90 -11.78 9.03
C LEU A 48 18.97 -12.36 7.95
N LEU A 49 18.12 -11.51 7.37
CA LEU A 49 17.19 -11.89 6.30
C LEU A 49 17.68 -11.35 4.96
N SER A 50 17.81 -12.20 3.94
CA SER A 50 18.28 -11.83 2.60
C SER A 50 17.37 -12.35 1.48
N HIS A 51 17.61 -11.88 0.25
CA HIS A 51 16.80 -12.15 -0.94
C HIS A 51 15.32 -11.86 -0.68
N ARG A 52 15.04 -10.56 -0.47
CA ARG A 52 13.73 -10.06 -0.04
C ARG A 52 12.90 -9.59 -1.22
N LEU A 53 11.63 -9.95 -1.23
CA LEU A 53 10.61 -9.34 -2.10
C LEU A 53 9.86 -8.30 -1.28
N ARG A 54 10.03 -7.03 -1.61
CA ARG A 54 9.42 -5.90 -0.88
C ARG A 54 8.08 -5.48 -1.48
N GLY A 55 7.32 -4.69 -0.73
CA GLY A 55 6.10 -4.03 -1.23
C GLY A 55 5.02 -4.97 -1.76
N GLN A 56 4.91 -6.18 -1.23
CA GLN A 56 3.97 -7.19 -1.69
C GLN A 56 2.53 -6.76 -1.42
N LEU A 57 1.59 -7.30 -2.22
CA LEU A 57 0.14 -7.06 -2.08
C LEU A 57 -0.24 -5.56 -2.00
N GLY A 58 0.44 -4.74 -2.82
CA GLY A 58 0.16 -3.31 -2.95
C GLY A 58 0.67 -2.45 -1.79
N SER A 59 1.51 -3.01 -0.91
CA SER A 59 2.12 -2.23 0.17
C SER A 59 3.26 -1.33 -0.29
N ASP A 60 3.73 -1.49 -1.54
CA ASP A 60 4.83 -0.73 -2.16
C ASP A 60 4.68 0.80 -2.06
N GLY A 61 3.46 1.33 -2.12
CA GLY A 61 3.21 2.78 -1.97
C GLY A 61 3.31 3.33 -0.55
N LEU A 62 3.60 2.48 0.46
CA LEU A 62 3.79 2.87 1.86
C LEU A 62 5.24 2.66 2.34
N VAL A 63 6.12 2.19 1.46
CA VAL A 63 7.40 1.62 1.86
C VAL A 63 8.45 2.71 2.05
N PRO A 64 9.04 2.86 3.25
CA PRO A 64 10.24 3.67 3.42
C PRO A 64 11.45 2.95 2.80
N ASP A 65 12.46 3.72 2.41
CA ASP A 65 13.75 3.17 1.94
C ASP A 65 14.30 2.15 2.95
N VAL A 66 14.26 2.52 4.24
CA VAL A 66 14.70 1.70 5.37
C VAL A 66 13.71 1.83 6.51
N TRP A 67 13.28 0.70 7.07
CA TRP A 67 12.52 0.68 8.33
C TRP A 67 13.44 0.98 9.51
N PRO A 68 13.07 1.94 10.40
CA PRO A 68 13.89 2.30 11.54
C PRO A 68 14.00 1.18 12.58
N VAL A 69 15.04 1.25 13.42
CA VAL A 69 15.16 0.39 14.59
C VAL A 69 13.95 0.61 15.51
N GLY A 70 13.34 -0.49 15.97
CA GLY A 70 12.13 -0.45 16.79
C GLY A 70 10.84 -0.75 16.01
N SER A 71 10.90 -0.87 14.68
CA SER A 71 9.80 -1.39 13.89
C SER A 71 9.42 -2.81 14.30
N TRP A 72 8.11 -3.09 14.22
CA TRP A 72 7.54 -4.39 14.49
C TRP A 72 7.73 -5.30 13.29
N CYS A 73 8.04 -6.57 13.54
CA CYS A 73 8.09 -7.62 12.53
C CYS A 73 7.11 -8.72 12.94
N VAL A 74 6.11 -8.99 12.11
CA VAL A 74 5.06 -9.99 12.37
C VAL A 74 5.08 -11.03 11.27
N LEU A 75 5.39 -12.28 11.62
CA LEU A 75 5.39 -13.38 10.68
C LEU A 75 3.95 -13.76 10.31
N MET A 76 3.62 -13.68 9.03
CA MET A 76 2.29 -13.98 8.49
C MET A 76 2.21 -15.47 8.13
N ASN A 77 2.31 -16.32 9.16
CA ASN A 77 2.34 -17.79 9.02
C ASN A 77 0.95 -18.47 9.02
N GLY A 78 -0.12 -17.70 8.76
CA GLY A 78 -1.51 -18.17 8.81
C GLY A 78 -2.14 -18.18 10.19
N VAL A 79 -1.40 -17.89 11.27
CA VAL A 79 -1.99 -17.65 12.60
C VAL A 79 -2.74 -16.31 12.67
N PRO A 80 -2.20 -15.19 12.16
CA PRO A 80 -2.97 -13.95 12.07
C PRO A 80 -4.17 -14.15 11.13
N SER A 81 -5.37 -13.91 11.66
CA SER A 81 -6.60 -13.91 10.86
C SER A 81 -7.15 -12.49 10.73
N GLN A 82 -7.77 -12.22 9.60
CA GLN A 82 -8.47 -10.95 9.40
C GLN A 82 -9.75 -10.93 10.24
N ILE A 83 -9.90 -9.89 11.05
CA ILE A 83 -11.15 -9.62 11.77
C ILE A 83 -12.18 -9.16 10.74
N ASP A 84 -13.35 -9.80 10.72
CA ASP A 84 -14.45 -9.37 9.86
C ASP A 84 -14.96 -8.00 10.33
N MET A 85 -15.11 -7.07 9.38
CA MET A 85 -15.52 -5.70 9.65
C MET A 85 -16.59 -5.31 8.65
N GLN A 86 -17.78 -5.00 9.17
CA GLN A 86 -18.86 -4.48 8.35
C GLN A 86 -18.48 -3.12 7.75
N ARG A 87 -18.92 -2.88 6.51
CA ARG A 87 -18.55 -1.67 5.76
C ARG A 87 -18.93 -0.36 6.45
N ASN A 88 -20.03 -0.34 7.20
CA ASN A 88 -20.50 0.82 7.96
C ASN A 88 -19.64 1.14 9.20
N LEU A 89 -18.77 0.23 9.65
CA LEU A 89 -17.85 0.45 10.78
C LEU A 89 -16.50 1.04 10.34
N ARG A 90 -16.27 1.19 9.04
CA ARG A 90 -15.04 1.81 8.52
C ARG A 90 -14.94 3.25 9.00
N ARG A 91 -13.76 3.64 9.50
CA ARG A 91 -13.49 4.96 10.11
C ARG A 91 -14.40 5.31 11.30
N ILE A 92 -15.07 4.32 11.87
CA ILE A 92 -15.81 4.46 13.12
C ILE A 92 -14.99 3.82 14.23
N ALA A 93 -14.82 4.53 15.34
CA ALA A 93 -14.12 4.00 16.51
C ALA A 93 -14.85 2.77 17.05
N GLN A 94 -14.12 1.68 17.22
CA GLN A 94 -14.59 0.45 17.83
C GLN A 94 -13.69 0.09 19.02
N THR A 95 -14.27 -0.54 20.01
CA THR A 95 -13.55 -1.05 21.17
C THR A 95 -13.12 -2.49 20.91
N TYR A 96 -11.82 -2.73 20.94
CA TYR A 96 -11.20 -4.04 20.81
C TYR A 96 -10.63 -4.45 22.14
N ARG A 97 -10.79 -5.73 22.49
CA ARG A 97 -10.22 -6.31 23.70
C ARG A 97 -9.38 -7.51 23.33
N ILE A 98 -8.11 -7.49 23.72
CA ILE A 98 -7.14 -8.53 23.41
C ILE A 98 -6.73 -9.18 24.72
N GLY A 99 -6.93 -10.49 24.84
CA GLY A 99 -6.63 -11.21 26.08
C GLY A 99 -6.70 -12.73 25.90
N PRO A 100 -6.45 -13.50 26.97
CA PRO A 100 -6.40 -14.96 26.89
C PRO A 100 -7.77 -15.56 26.58
N ALA A 101 -7.86 -16.39 25.54
CA ALA A 101 -9.11 -17.01 25.10
C ALA A 101 -9.85 -17.86 26.16
N ARG A 102 -9.18 -18.23 27.27
CA ARG A 102 -9.74 -19.02 28.38
C ARG A 102 -10.36 -18.17 29.50
N ARG A 103 -10.31 -16.84 29.39
CA ARG A 103 -10.84 -15.91 30.40
C ARG A 103 -12.00 -15.11 29.82
N SER A 104 -12.82 -14.57 30.72
CA SER A 104 -13.91 -13.67 30.32
C SER A 104 -13.34 -12.33 29.85
N TYR A 105 -14.07 -11.64 28.98
CA TYR A 105 -13.65 -10.38 28.34
C TYR A 105 -13.58 -9.17 29.30
N ASP A 106 -14.06 -9.33 30.53
CA ASP A 106 -14.00 -8.37 31.63
C ASP A 106 -12.88 -8.69 32.64
N ASP A 107 -12.12 -9.76 32.41
CA ASP A 107 -10.94 -10.09 33.22
C ASP A 107 -9.82 -9.04 33.03
N LEU A 108 -9.12 -8.70 34.12
CA LEU A 108 -8.06 -7.68 34.14
C LEU A 108 -6.86 -7.98 33.23
N SER A 109 -6.74 -9.20 32.71
CA SER A 109 -5.71 -9.56 31.73
C SER A 109 -6.02 -9.16 30.29
N TYR A 110 -7.22 -8.63 30.02
CA TYR A 110 -7.54 -8.05 28.72
C TYR A 110 -7.03 -6.62 28.61
N GLU A 111 -6.37 -6.33 27.50
CA GLU A 111 -6.00 -4.97 27.10
C GLU A 111 -7.08 -4.41 26.18
N GLU A 112 -7.51 -3.18 26.46
CA GLU A 112 -8.54 -2.48 25.67
C GLU A 112 -7.90 -1.45 24.73
N PHE A 113 -8.36 -1.45 23.49
CA PHE A 113 -7.93 -0.54 22.44
C PHE A 113 -9.15 0.09 21.78
N ILE A 114 -9.08 1.39 21.49
CA ILE A 114 -10.10 2.10 20.74
C ILE A 114 -9.49 2.54 19.41
N HIS A 115 -9.96 1.93 18.33
CA HIS A 115 -9.39 2.14 17.00
C HIS A 115 -10.48 2.33 15.94
N ALA A 116 -10.18 3.16 14.94
CA ALA A 116 -11.00 3.37 13.76
C ALA A 116 -10.14 3.00 12.54
N PHE A 117 -10.49 1.91 11.86
CA PHE A 117 -9.71 1.43 10.72
C PHE A 117 -10.18 2.02 9.40
N ASP A 118 -9.24 2.40 8.54
CA ASP A 118 -9.52 2.92 7.20
C ASP A 118 -10.00 1.83 6.22
N GLY A 119 -9.82 0.55 6.55
CA GLY A 119 -10.17 -0.55 5.66
C GLY A 119 -9.20 -0.70 4.48
N ASN A 120 -7.88 -0.65 4.75
CA ASN A 120 -6.83 -0.64 3.74
C ASN A 120 -6.86 -1.80 2.73
N GLY A 121 -7.46 -2.95 3.08
CA GLY A 121 -7.67 -4.06 2.13
C GLY A 121 -8.64 -3.74 0.97
N LEU A 122 -9.42 -2.65 1.09
CA LEU A 122 -10.28 -2.13 0.02
C LEU A 122 -9.60 -1.05 -0.82
N ARG A 123 -8.40 -0.60 -0.44
CA ARG A 123 -7.70 0.50 -1.11
C ARG A 123 -7.08 0.00 -2.43
N PRO A 124 -7.32 0.68 -3.56
CA PRO A 124 -6.63 0.36 -4.81
C PRO A 124 -5.10 0.51 -4.68
N TYR A 125 -4.38 -0.30 -5.46
CA TYR A 125 -2.93 -0.22 -5.56
C TYR A 125 -2.50 1.05 -6.31
N ALA A 126 -1.30 1.56 -6.01
CA ALA A 126 -0.74 2.70 -6.73
C ALA A 126 -0.47 2.32 -8.19
N PRO A 127 -0.93 3.10 -9.19
CA PRO A 127 -0.66 2.83 -10.60
C PRO A 127 0.83 2.59 -10.88
N ALA A 128 1.15 1.62 -11.73
CA ALA A 128 2.54 1.31 -12.07
C ALA A 128 3.06 2.20 -13.20
N HIS A 129 4.38 2.31 -13.31
CA HIS A 129 5.06 2.93 -14.45
C HIS A 129 4.59 4.35 -14.79
N LEU A 130 4.27 5.17 -13.77
CA LEU A 130 3.99 6.58 -13.96
C LEU A 130 5.20 7.25 -14.62
N LYS A 131 5.00 7.71 -15.84
CA LYS A 131 6.03 8.37 -16.66
C LYS A 131 5.50 9.68 -17.20
N VAL A 132 6.43 10.59 -17.47
CA VAL A 132 6.15 11.89 -18.05
C VAL A 132 6.89 12.04 -19.37
N ALA A 133 6.24 12.63 -20.37
CA ALA A 133 6.84 13.04 -21.62
C ALA A 133 6.40 14.47 -21.96
N ALA A 134 7.32 15.27 -22.48
CA ALA A 134 6.95 16.54 -23.09
C ALA A 134 6.33 16.28 -24.47
N ASP A 135 5.20 16.92 -24.73
CA ASP A 135 4.47 16.88 -25.99
C ASP A 135 4.16 18.33 -26.45
N ALA A 136 3.71 18.51 -27.69
CA ALA A 136 3.32 19.81 -28.23
C ALA A 136 2.26 20.51 -27.36
N ASP A 137 1.37 19.73 -26.74
CA ASP A 137 0.26 20.24 -25.92
C ASP A 137 0.63 20.48 -24.44
N GLY A 138 1.80 20.01 -23.98
CA GLY A 138 2.25 20.16 -22.59
C GLY A 138 3.03 18.97 -22.04
N LEU A 139 2.80 18.62 -20.78
CA LEU A 139 3.39 17.44 -20.16
C LEU A 139 2.35 16.32 -20.13
N ARG A 140 2.63 15.22 -20.83
CA ARG A 140 1.78 14.03 -20.84
C ARG A 140 2.26 13.05 -19.80
N PHE A 141 1.32 12.57 -18.98
CA PHE A 141 1.53 11.55 -17.98
C PHE A 141 0.81 10.28 -18.43
N ASP A 142 1.53 9.16 -18.46
CA ASP A 142 0.96 7.84 -18.73
C ASP A 142 1.32 6.90 -17.58
N TYR A 143 0.42 5.98 -17.25
CA TYR A 143 0.57 5.02 -16.17
C TYR A 143 -0.19 3.73 -16.49
N ILE A 144 0.09 2.65 -15.76
CA ILE A 144 -0.54 1.34 -15.96
C ILE A 144 -1.39 1.01 -14.74
N ARG A 145 -2.65 0.66 -15.00
CA ARG A 145 -3.59 0.19 -13.98
C ARG A 145 -3.06 -1.09 -13.31
N ARG A 146 -3.25 -1.20 -11.99
CA ARG A 146 -3.01 -2.46 -11.27
C ARG A 146 -4.33 -2.96 -10.72
N THR A 147 -4.59 -4.25 -10.86
CA THR A 147 -5.72 -4.88 -10.17
C THR A 147 -5.24 -5.58 -8.90
N ARG A 148 -6.15 -5.68 -7.93
CA ARG A 148 -5.95 -6.39 -6.65
C ARG A 148 -6.87 -7.61 -6.51
N ILE A 149 -7.82 -7.79 -7.42
CA ILE A 149 -8.79 -8.88 -7.42
C ILE A 149 -8.63 -9.65 -8.73
N ASP A 150 -8.38 -10.96 -8.60
CA ASP A 150 -8.32 -11.91 -9.71
C ASP A 150 -7.34 -11.51 -10.83
N GLY A 151 -6.22 -10.88 -10.47
CA GLY A 151 -5.22 -10.37 -11.41
C GLY A 151 -4.14 -11.36 -11.86
N ASP A 152 -4.14 -12.58 -11.32
CA ASP A 152 -3.03 -13.54 -11.50
C ASP A 152 -3.17 -14.43 -12.74
N SER A 153 -4.34 -14.45 -13.39
CA SER A 153 -4.58 -15.27 -14.58
C SER A 153 -3.96 -14.64 -15.83
N TRP A 154 -3.26 -15.47 -16.61
CA TRP A 154 -2.70 -15.12 -17.92
C TRP A 154 -3.60 -15.54 -19.08
N ASP A 155 -4.74 -16.16 -18.78
CA ASP A 155 -5.66 -16.70 -19.79
C ASP A 155 -6.54 -15.60 -20.42
N LEU A 156 -6.66 -14.46 -19.74
CA LEU A 156 -7.48 -13.33 -20.14
C LEU A 156 -6.63 -12.28 -20.88
N ALA A 157 -7.25 -11.57 -21.83
CA ALA A 157 -6.58 -10.50 -22.56
C ALA A 157 -6.26 -9.27 -21.69
N GLU A 158 -7.07 -9.03 -20.66
CA GLU A 158 -6.94 -7.93 -19.71
C GLU A 158 -7.39 -8.41 -18.33
N VAL A 159 -6.69 -7.98 -17.28
CA VAL A 159 -7.02 -8.38 -15.92
C VAL A 159 -8.31 -7.69 -15.44
N PRO A 160 -9.12 -8.30 -14.58
CA PRO A 160 -10.35 -7.68 -14.08
C PRO A 160 -10.11 -6.29 -13.46
N LEU A 161 -11.10 -5.41 -13.59
CA LEU A 161 -11.00 -4.04 -13.07
C LEU A 161 -10.87 -4.00 -11.54
N GLY A 162 -11.65 -4.84 -10.84
CA GLY A 162 -11.69 -4.91 -9.39
C GLY A 162 -12.44 -3.75 -8.70
N GLU A 163 -12.82 -2.71 -9.44
CA GLU A 163 -13.54 -1.52 -8.99
C GLU A 163 -14.77 -1.25 -9.89
N GLU A 164 -15.70 -0.41 -9.44
CA GLU A 164 -16.97 -0.18 -10.14
C GLU A 164 -16.81 0.55 -11.49
N SER A 165 -15.80 1.40 -11.63
CA SER A 165 -15.43 2.06 -12.88
C SER A 165 -13.95 2.43 -12.89
N GLU A 166 -13.35 2.52 -14.06
CA GLU A 166 -11.98 3.00 -14.20
C GLU A 166 -11.95 4.52 -14.09
N ALA A 167 -11.32 5.01 -13.02
CA ALA A 167 -11.13 6.43 -12.76
C ALA A 167 -9.88 6.66 -11.92
N TYR A 168 -9.24 7.81 -12.12
CA TYR A 168 -8.01 8.20 -11.46
C TYR A 168 -8.11 9.63 -10.95
N THR A 169 -7.65 9.85 -9.72
CA THR A 169 -7.42 11.18 -9.19
C THR A 169 -5.97 11.56 -9.46
N VAL A 170 -5.78 12.67 -10.19
CA VAL A 170 -4.48 13.28 -10.47
C VAL A 170 -4.37 14.57 -9.69
N THR A 171 -3.28 14.70 -8.93
CA THR A 171 -2.96 15.91 -8.18
C THR A 171 -1.66 16.54 -8.67
N VAL A 172 -1.61 17.87 -8.63
CA VAL A 172 -0.38 18.65 -8.80
C VAL A 172 -0.12 19.38 -7.50
N THR A 173 1.04 19.14 -6.91
CA THR A 173 1.46 19.81 -5.68
C THR A 173 2.78 20.55 -5.88
N GLN A 174 2.93 21.67 -5.21
CA GLN A 174 4.17 22.43 -5.17
C GLN A 174 4.37 22.98 -3.76
N SER A 175 5.55 22.78 -3.17
CA SER A 175 5.84 23.22 -1.81
C SER A 175 4.78 22.76 -0.79
N ASN A 176 4.32 21.51 -0.91
CA ASN A 176 3.24 20.90 -0.12
C ASN A 176 1.86 21.58 -0.26
N GLN A 177 1.67 22.48 -1.22
CA GLN A 177 0.38 23.05 -1.55
C GLN A 177 -0.25 22.31 -2.74
N LEU A 178 -1.50 21.89 -2.60
CA LEU A 178 -2.30 21.37 -3.70
C LEU A 178 -2.67 22.53 -4.66
N LEU A 179 -2.19 22.45 -5.89
CA LEU A 179 -2.48 23.44 -6.94
C LEU A 179 -3.63 22.98 -7.83
N ARG A 180 -3.68 21.69 -8.15
CA ARG A 180 -4.73 21.10 -9.00
C ARG A 180 -5.09 19.70 -8.53
N GLU A 181 -6.38 19.41 -8.58
CA GLU A 181 -6.93 18.06 -8.47
C GLU A 181 -7.90 17.85 -9.62
N VAL A 182 -7.79 16.72 -10.31
CA VAL A 182 -8.66 16.37 -11.44
C VAL A 182 -8.91 14.87 -11.48
N THR A 183 -10.14 14.50 -11.81
CA THR A 183 -10.52 13.11 -12.07
C THR A 183 -10.47 12.83 -13.57
N VAL A 184 -9.80 11.76 -13.97
CA VAL A 184 -9.75 11.27 -15.35
C VAL A 184 -10.23 9.82 -15.42
N THR A 185 -10.76 9.41 -16.57
CA THR A 185 -11.29 8.04 -16.79
C THR A 185 -10.38 7.18 -17.64
N GLU A 186 -9.23 7.70 -18.05
CA GLU A 186 -8.24 7.03 -18.87
C GLU A 186 -6.91 6.95 -18.11
N PRO A 187 -6.04 5.97 -18.39
CA PRO A 187 -4.74 5.82 -17.73
C PRO A 187 -3.69 6.80 -18.25
N ASN A 188 -4.12 8.02 -18.59
CA ASN A 188 -3.26 9.12 -19.02
C ASN A 188 -3.89 10.49 -18.67
N TRP A 189 -3.03 11.49 -18.55
CA TRP A 189 -3.45 12.88 -18.36
C TRP A 189 -2.43 13.85 -18.94
N THR A 190 -2.91 14.91 -19.60
CA THR A 190 -2.05 15.98 -20.11
C THR A 190 -2.20 17.25 -19.28
N TYR A 191 -1.09 17.67 -18.68
CA TYR A 191 -0.94 18.95 -18.01
C TYR A 191 -0.49 20.01 -19.03
N THR A 192 -1.48 20.65 -19.65
CA THR A 192 -1.26 21.60 -20.73
C THR A 192 -0.56 22.87 -20.25
N ALA A 193 0.08 23.59 -21.17
CA ALA A 193 0.73 24.87 -20.84
C ALA A 193 -0.26 25.88 -20.22
N THR A 194 -1.50 25.94 -20.70
CA THR A 194 -2.55 26.78 -20.14
C THR A 194 -2.87 26.42 -18.69
N LYS A 195 -3.05 25.12 -18.39
CA LYS A 195 -3.32 24.66 -17.03
C LYS A 195 -2.16 24.97 -16.08
N ARG A 196 -0.91 24.82 -16.54
CA ARG A 196 0.28 25.20 -15.75
C ARG A 196 0.30 26.69 -15.43
N LEU A 197 -0.07 27.52 -16.41
CA LEU A 197 -0.15 28.97 -16.21
C LEU A 197 -1.27 29.36 -15.24
N GLU A 198 -2.44 28.73 -15.34
CA GLU A 198 -3.57 28.91 -14.40
C GLU A 198 -3.16 28.55 -12.96
N ASP A 199 -2.43 27.45 -12.80
CA ASP A 199 -2.00 26.96 -11.49
C ASP A 199 -0.81 27.74 -10.93
N GLY A 200 -0.16 28.57 -11.76
CA GLY A 200 1.03 29.34 -11.37
C GLY A 200 2.25 28.49 -11.04
N VAL A 201 2.30 27.24 -11.53
CA VAL A 201 3.38 26.31 -11.19
C VAL A 201 4.71 26.78 -11.80
N SER A 202 5.78 26.80 -10.99
CA SER A 202 7.11 27.24 -11.45
C SER A 202 8.25 26.48 -10.79
N GLY A 203 9.25 26.03 -11.56
CA GLY A 203 10.33 25.21 -11.02
C GLY A 203 9.89 23.80 -10.66
N ILE A 204 10.27 23.32 -9.48
CA ILE A 204 10.01 21.94 -9.04
C ILE A 204 8.58 21.79 -8.54
N PHE A 205 7.86 20.81 -9.10
CA PHE A 205 6.54 20.40 -8.63
C PHE A 205 6.39 18.89 -8.72
N GLU A 206 5.36 18.37 -8.08
CA GLU A 206 5.06 16.94 -8.02
C GLU A 206 3.70 16.67 -8.66
N VAL A 207 3.64 15.57 -9.42
CA VAL A 207 2.38 15.02 -9.93
C VAL A 207 2.17 13.65 -9.32
N SER A 208 0.98 13.44 -8.75
CA SER A 208 0.61 12.19 -8.11
C SER A 208 -0.67 11.65 -8.73
N VAL A 209 -0.75 10.34 -8.92
CA VAL A 209 -1.88 9.65 -9.53
C VAL A 209 -2.32 8.48 -8.65
N ALA A 210 -3.61 8.39 -8.35
CA ALA A 210 -4.21 7.25 -7.64
C ALA A 210 -5.43 6.73 -8.38
N GLN A 211 -5.59 5.41 -8.44
CA GLN A 211 -6.83 4.79 -8.94
C GLN A 211 -7.94 4.95 -7.90
N ASN A 212 -9.15 5.25 -8.34
CA ASN A 212 -10.30 5.49 -7.49
C ASN A 212 -11.12 4.21 -7.26
N SER A 213 -11.63 4.08 -6.04
CA SER A 213 -12.63 3.08 -5.66
C SER A 213 -13.88 3.80 -5.16
N ALA A 214 -15.07 3.38 -5.58
CA ALA A 214 -16.31 3.91 -5.00
C ALA A 214 -16.45 3.54 -3.51
N ARG A 215 -15.73 2.51 -3.07
CA ARG A 215 -15.72 2.04 -1.68
C ARG A 215 -14.72 2.83 -0.86
N PHE A 216 -13.47 2.93 -1.29
CA PHE A 216 -12.40 3.51 -0.48
C PHE A 216 -12.17 5.02 -0.73
N GLY A 217 -12.39 5.47 -1.96
CA GLY A 217 -11.85 6.73 -2.49
C GLY A 217 -10.56 6.50 -3.29
N PRO A 218 -9.70 7.52 -3.42
CA PRO A 218 -8.38 7.37 -4.04
C PRO A 218 -7.54 6.29 -3.34
N GLY A 219 -6.86 5.48 -4.14
CA GLY A 219 -5.90 4.49 -3.69
C GLY A 219 -4.59 5.08 -3.19
N LEU A 220 -3.55 4.26 -3.18
CA LEU A 220 -2.19 4.79 -3.02
C LEU A 220 -1.79 5.61 -4.24
N TYR A 221 -0.99 6.65 -4.02
CA TYR A 221 -0.51 7.51 -5.08
C TYR A 221 0.82 6.98 -5.64
N ALA A 222 0.89 6.89 -6.97
CA ALA A 222 2.16 6.89 -7.68
C ALA A 222 2.56 8.34 -7.93
N THR A 223 3.84 8.65 -7.79
CA THR A 223 4.32 10.04 -7.74
C THR A 223 5.52 10.24 -8.65
N VAL A 224 5.59 11.39 -9.32
CA VAL A 224 6.75 11.84 -10.10
C VAL A 224 7.05 13.30 -9.82
N THR A 225 8.32 13.60 -9.52
CA THR A 225 8.81 14.98 -9.40
C THR A 225 9.24 15.50 -10.76
N ILE A 226 8.76 16.70 -11.10
CA ILE A 226 9.07 17.40 -12.33
C ILE A 226 9.98 18.58 -12.03
N ASN A 227 11.11 18.65 -12.74
CA ASN A 227 11.96 19.82 -12.78
C ASN A 227 11.65 20.56 -14.08
N ALA A 228 10.76 21.55 -14.03
CA ALA A 228 10.41 22.39 -15.16
C ALA A 228 11.22 23.68 -15.19
#